data_AF-C5KTS4-F1
#
_entry.id   AF-C5KTS4-F1
#
_cell.length_a   1.000
_cell.length_b   1.000
_cell.length_c   1.000
_cell.angle_alpha   90.00
_cell.angle_beta   90.00
_cell.angle_gamma   90.00
#
_symmetry.space_group_name_H-M   'P 1'
#
loop_
_entity.id
_entity.type
_entity.pdbx_description
1 polymer ?
#
loop_
_entity_poly.entity_id
_entity_poly.type
_entity_poly.pdbx_seq_one_letter_code
_entity_poly.pdbx_strand_id
1 'polypeptide(L)'
;MRDHHFIKVYAEQNPISAPDEHLFLCPKPFIDELDLADWPRHEVIINGSECMNTEELLATEDNAMFFECLAETINETTYALDSIGIDASISDGTLLGWYRHHKGFIPWDVDGDISIMKSDCRESFDEYATPEQNNIANVVQELMPGYEVYGIKLGVGSGLEEDEWEGCENAEFRVYHVVNGTACHVDVFQQLQSTDPEEPCKACPGYLDGEVTVCRYPEGDVCGYRDDFFPMAWDHISWADCKIPHRPTHTLEPQVGGPLEFRNLKPIPGNYKYGEQILVVGRPVDESGREIALTEDHPAVSITTESRVIPITLPKLKSENGQIQPQPDYDKSFMSYNETFEAHKWSESFVLIVFLGALCSLFLIWLFCNYRHRATIPSHDGEDEVENRVLIS
;
A
#
# COMPACT_ATOMS: atom_id res chain seq x y z
N MET A 1 -0.81 2.09 29.07
CA MET A 1 -0.10 3.27 29.59
C MET A 1 1.22 3.26 28.83
N ARG A 2 1.68 4.36 28.22
CA ARG A 2 2.92 4.30 27.43
C ARG A 2 4.08 4.14 28.39
N ASP A 3 4.90 3.10 28.17
CA ASP A 3 5.97 2.73 29.11
C ASP A 3 7.31 3.42 28.78
N HIS A 4 7.33 4.25 27.73
CA HIS A 4 8.46 5.08 27.36
C HIS A 4 8.07 6.56 27.31
N HIS A 5 8.86 7.40 27.98
CA HIS A 5 8.73 8.86 27.93
C HIS A 5 9.84 9.52 27.11
N PHE A 6 10.98 8.86 26.99
CA PHE A 6 12.14 9.36 26.27
C PHE A 6 12.73 8.26 25.40
N ILE A 7 13.23 8.66 24.23
CA ILE A 7 13.88 7.75 23.29
C ILE A 7 15.28 8.29 23.03
N LYS A 8 16.30 7.46 23.25
CA LYS A 8 17.66 7.73 22.84
C LYS A 8 17.85 7.26 21.40
N VAL A 9 18.10 8.21 20.50
CA VAL A 9 18.16 8.02 19.05
C VAL A 9 19.60 7.98 18.59
N TYR A 10 19.93 6.98 17.78
CA TYR A 10 21.28 6.70 17.29
C TYR A 10 21.40 7.00 15.79
N ALA A 11 22.43 7.74 15.41
CA ALA A 11 22.66 8.20 14.02
C ALA A 11 22.94 7.07 13.03
N GLU A 12 23.58 6.02 13.53
CA GLU A 12 24.06 4.87 12.80
C GLU A 12 23.03 3.74 12.69
N GLN A 13 21.90 3.82 13.40
CA GLN A 13 20.91 2.76 13.38
C GLN A 13 20.15 2.74 12.06
N ASN A 14 20.26 1.62 11.36
CA ASN A 14 19.53 1.33 10.14
C ASN A 14 18.16 0.73 10.50
N PRO A 15 17.05 1.34 10.08
CA PRO A 15 15.71 0.81 10.31
C PRO A 15 15.47 -0.61 9.80
N ILE A 16 16.23 -1.07 8.79
CA ILE A 16 16.09 -2.42 8.21
C ILE A 16 16.66 -3.51 9.14
N SER A 17 17.71 -3.19 9.89
CA SER A 17 18.38 -4.15 10.78
C SER A 17 18.05 -3.94 12.25
N ALA A 18 17.22 -2.94 12.56
CA ALA A 18 16.84 -2.63 13.91
C ALA A 18 15.79 -3.62 14.40
N PRO A 19 15.94 -4.17 15.63
CA PRO A 19 14.88 -4.93 16.28
C PRO A 19 13.57 -4.13 16.35
N ASP A 20 12.43 -4.81 16.26
CA ASP A 20 11.10 -4.17 16.26
C ASP A 20 10.84 -3.35 17.53
N GLU A 21 11.38 -3.76 18.68
CA GLU A 21 11.28 -3.02 19.94
C GLU A 21 12.05 -1.69 19.95
N HIS A 22 12.89 -1.45 18.94
CA HIS A 22 13.59 -0.19 18.74
C HIS A 22 12.94 0.70 17.69
N LEU A 23 11.84 0.26 17.07
CA LEU A 23 11.09 1.04 16.09
C LEU A 23 9.96 1.80 16.76
N PHE A 24 9.95 3.11 16.54
CA PHE A 24 8.94 4.02 17.07
C PHE A 24 8.33 4.83 15.93
N LEU A 25 7.01 4.92 15.94
CA LEU A 25 6.23 5.76 15.04
C LEU A 25 5.85 7.05 15.78
N CYS A 26 6.36 8.18 15.30
CA CYS A 26 6.14 9.49 15.91
C CYS A 26 5.37 10.42 14.97
N PRO A 27 4.38 11.20 15.46
CA PRO A 27 3.59 12.10 14.63
C PRO A 27 4.45 13.19 14.00
N LYS A 28 4.26 13.53 12.72
CA LYS A 28 5.14 14.47 12.01
C LYS A 28 5.41 15.83 12.68
N PRO A 29 4.40 16.53 13.23
CA PRO A 29 4.62 17.83 13.89
C PRO A 29 5.65 17.78 15.02
N PHE A 30 5.93 16.59 15.56
CA PHE A 30 6.91 16.37 16.60
C PHE A 30 8.36 16.69 16.16
N ILE A 31 8.77 16.36 14.93
CA ILE A 31 10.16 16.64 14.48
C ILE A 31 10.46 18.13 14.42
N ASP A 32 9.46 18.94 14.04
CA ASP A 32 9.65 20.38 13.86
C ASP A 32 9.97 21.08 15.19
N GLU A 33 9.68 20.42 16.31
CA GLU A 33 9.93 20.90 17.67
C GLU A 33 11.23 20.33 18.28
N LEU A 34 11.91 19.40 17.60
CA LEU A 34 13.14 18.78 18.09
C LEU A 34 14.36 19.67 17.85
N ASP A 35 15.16 19.87 18.91
CA ASP A 35 16.52 20.39 18.75
C ASP A 35 17.44 19.29 18.22
N LEU A 36 17.67 19.32 16.90
CA LEU A 36 18.53 18.38 16.18
C LEU A 36 19.90 18.99 15.84
N ALA A 37 20.36 20.03 16.56
CA ALA A 37 21.61 20.73 16.25
C ALA A 37 22.85 19.80 16.22
N ASP A 38 22.87 18.76 17.05
CA ASP A 38 23.97 17.78 17.14
C ASP A 38 23.73 16.51 16.29
N TRP A 39 22.55 16.36 15.69
CA TRP A 39 22.23 15.24 14.81
C TRP A 39 22.77 15.47 13.39
N PRO A 40 23.30 14.43 12.69
CA PRO A 40 23.50 13.04 13.12
C PRO A 40 24.92 12.78 13.66
N ARG A 41 25.60 13.77 14.25
CA ARG A 41 26.99 13.60 14.73
C ARG A 41 27.06 12.90 16.08
N HIS A 42 26.06 13.10 16.92
CA HIS A 42 25.96 12.49 18.24
C HIS A 42 24.54 11.93 18.43
N GLU A 43 24.41 10.99 19.38
CA GLU A 43 23.10 10.57 19.86
C GLU A 43 22.29 11.76 20.41
N VAL A 44 20.97 11.68 20.26
CA VAL A 44 20.04 12.66 20.83
C VAL A 44 19.02 11.94 21.69
N ILE A 45 18.58 12.58 22.77
CA ILE A 45 17.45 12.11 23.57
C ILE A 45 16.26 12.98 23.21
N ILE A 46 15.20 12.35 22.72
CA ILE A 46 13.95 13.02 22.35
C ILE A 46 12.86 12.68 23.36
N ASN A 47 11.88 13.57 23.51
CA ASN A 47 10.67 13.28 24.28
C ASN A 47 9.74 12.35 23.49
N GLY A 48 9.84 11.05 23.70
CA GLY A 48 9.07 10.04 22.98
C GLY A 48 7.61 9.91 23.40
N SER A 49 7.10 10.76 24.30
CA SER A 49 5.77 10.60 24.89
C SER A 49 4.63 10.54 23.86
N GLU A 50 4.80 11.16 22.69
CA GLU A 50 3.83 11.14 21.59
C GLU A 50 4.05 10.00 20.58
N CYS A 51 5.18 9.30 20.65
CA CYS A 51 5.51 8.18 19.79
C CYS A 51 4.85 6.88 20.28
N MET A 52 4.69 5.92 19.38
CA MET A 52 4.26 4.56 19.69
C MET A 52 5.32 3.57 19.25
N ASN A 53 5.69 2.64 20.13
CA ASN A 53 6.53 1.51 19.72
C ASN A 53 5.70 0.40 19.06
N THR A 54 6.37 -0.64 18.54
CA THR A 54 5.69 -1.76 17.88
C THR A 54 4.67 -2.46 18.79
N GLU A 55 4.97 -2.69 20.06
CA GLU A 55 4.05 -3.32 21.01
C GLU A 55 2.78 -2.48 21.25
N GLU A 56 2.95 -1.17 21.45
CA GLU A 56 1.86 -0.22 21.63
C GLU A 56 0.99 -0.11 20.37
N LEU A 57 1.59 -0.15 19.18
CA LEU A 57 0.87 -0.23 17.91
C LEU A 57 0.07 -1.51 17.81
N LEU A 58 0.66 -2.66 18.13
CA LEU A 58 -0.04 -3.96 18.09
C LEU A 58 -1.15 -4.08 19.14
N ALA A 59 -1.00 -3.39 20.28
CA ALA A 59 -2.02 -3.33 21.33
C ALA A 59 -3.18 -2.37 21.00
N THR A 60 -3.02 -1.48 20.02
CA THR A 60 -4.11 -0.60 19.57
C THR A 60 -5.10 -1.38 18.70
N GLU A 61 -6.39 -1.21 18.95
CA GLU A 61 -7.48 -1.67 18.06
C GLU A 61 -7.46 -3.16 17.66
N ASP A 62 -6.88 -4.02 18.52
CA ASP A 62 -6.70 -5.46 18.21
C ASP A 62 -5.85 -5.70 16.93
N ASN A 63 -4.87 -4.82 16.69
CA ASN A 63 -3.98 -4.89 15.53
C ASN A 63 -3.25 -6.25 15.42
N ALA A 64 -3.00 -6.96 16.52
CA ALA A 64 -2.46 -8.32 16.48
C ALA A 64 -3.40 -9.30 15.74
N MET A 65 -4.71 -9.29 16.05
CA MET A 65 -5.72 -10.08 15.35
C MET A 65 -5.90 -9.61 13.90
N PHE A 66 -5.74 -8.31 13.65
CA PHE A 66 -5.77 -7.76 12.30
C PHE A 66 -4.63 -8.33 11.43
N PHE A 67 -3.39 -8.37 11.93
CA PHE A 67 -2.27 -8.97 11.20
C PHE A 67 -2.37 -10.49 11.06
N GLU A 68 -3.03 -11.17 12.02
CA GLU A 68 -3.38 -12.59 11.88
C GLU A 68 -4.37 -12.79 10.72
N CYS A 69 -5.43 -11.99 10.68
CA CYS A 69 -6.40 -11.97 9.58
C CYS A 69 -5.75 -11.68 8.22
N LEU A 70 -4.82 -10.71 8.15
CA LEU A 70 -4.08 -10.41 6.92
C LEU A 70 -3.19 -11.57 6.47
N ALA A 71 -2.45 -12.18 7.39
CA ALA A 71 -1.61 -13.34 7.09
C ALA A 71 -2.44 -14.50 6.52
N GLU A 72 -3.57 -14.82 7.15
CA GLU A 72 -4.52 -15.83 6.68
C GLU A 72 -5.07 -15.49 5.29
N THR A 73 -5.49 -14.24 5.08
CA THR A 73 -6.07 -13.81 3.82
C THR A 73 -5.05 -13.87 2.69
N ILE A 74 -3.81 -13.39 2.91
CA ILE A 74 -2.72 -13.50 1.93
C ILE A 74 -2.45 -14.97 1.58
N ASN A 75 -2.38 -15.84 2.57
CA ASN A 75 -2.14 -17.27 2.37
C ASN A 75 -3.20 -17.90 1.46
N GLU A 76 -4.47 -17.76 1.84
CA GLU A 76 -5.58 -18.37 1.10
C GLU A 76 -5.74 -17.74 -0.29
N THR A 77 -5.55 -16.43 -0.43
CA THR A 77 -5.57 -15.76 -1.74
C THR A 77 -4.44 -16.26 -2.63
N THR A 78 -3.22 -16.39 -2.11
CA THR A 78 -2.07 -16.86 -2.89
C THR A 78 -2.29 -18.30 -3.38
N TYR A 79 -2.79 -19.19 -2.52
CA TYR A 79 -3.10 -20.57 -2.90
C TYR A 79 -4.28 -20.66 -3.88
N ALA A 80 -5.34 -19.87 -3.69
CA ALA A 80 -6.49 -19.86 -4.58
C ALA A 80 -6.08 -19.44 -6.00
N LEU A 81 -5.30 -18.36 -6.13
CA LEU A 81 -4.77 -17.88 -7.41
C LEU A 81 -3.82 -18.89 -8.06
N ASP A 82 -2.89 -19.46 -7.30
CA ASP A 82 -1.96 -20.49 -7.80
C ASP A 82 -2.72 -21.72 -8.34
N SER A 83 -3.81 -22.12 -7.68
CA SER A 83 -4.61 -23.29 -8.08
C SER A 83 -5.32 -23.15 -9.44
N ILE A 84 -5.51 -21.91 -9.92
CA ILE A 84 -6.06 -21.61 -11.24
C ILE A 84 -4.99 -21.09 -12.22
N GLY A 85 -3.71 -21.23 -11.88
CA GLY A 85 -2.60 -20.89 -12.79
C GLY A 85 -2.18 -19.42 -12.76
N ILE A 86 -2.69 -18.62 -11.81
CA ILE A 86 -2.28 -17.22 -11.63
C ILE A 86 -1.12 -17.16 -10.64
N ASP A 87 0.06 -16.77 -11.11
CA ASP A 87 1.20 -16.51 -10.23
C ASP A 87 1.00 -15.16 -9.52
N ALA A 88 0.89 -15.22 -8.19
CA ALA A 88 0.54 -14.08 -7.35
C ALA A 88 1.59 -13.90 -6.26
N SER A 89 2.15 -12.70 -6.12
CA SER A 89 3.15 -12.37 -5.07
C SER A 89 2.76 -11.15 -4.28
N ILE A 90 3.12 -11.08 -3.00
CA ILE A 90 2.94 -9.87 -2.19
C ILE A 90 3.63 -8.66 -2.85
N SER A 91 3.03 -7.47 -2.72
CA SER A 91 3.53 -6.23 -3.31
C SER A 91 3.41 -5.03 -2.36
N ASP A 92 3.78 -3.83 -2.82
CA ASP A 92 3.52 -2.55 -2.17
C ASP A 92 3.90 -2.53 -0.67
N GLY A 93 2.99 -2.11 0.22
CA GLY A 93 3.25 -2.01 1.67
C GLY A 93 3.58 -3.36 2.29
N THR A 94 2.93 -4.41 1.81
CA THR A 94 3.11 -5.79 2.28
C THR A 94 4.50 -6.34 1.95
N LEU A 95 4.97 -6.16 0.71
CA LEU A 95 6.32 -6.58 0.30
C LEU A 95 7.40 -5.72 0.97
N LEU A 96 7.12 -4.43 1.21
CA LEU A 96 8.00 -3.55 1.96
C LEU A 96 8.12 -4.00 3.43
N GLY A 97 7.01 -4.39 4.05
CA GLY A 97 6.95 -5.05 5.34
C GLY A 97 7.84 -6.29 5.36
N TRP A 98 7.63 -7.20 4.39
CA TRP A 98 8.41 -8.43 4.29
C TRP A 98 9.92 -8.15 4.19
N TYR A 99 10.31 -7.15 3.38
CA TYR A 99 11.71 -6.79 3.17
C TYR A 99 12.36 -6.16 4.41
N ARG A 100 11.60 -5.39 5.21
CA ARG A 100 12.16 -4.54 6.28
C ARG A 100 11.91 -5.04 7.70
N HIS A 101 10.79 -5.71 7.93
CA HIS A 101 10.31 -6.10 9.26
C HIS A 101 10.45 -7.61 9.45
N HIS A 102 11.62 -8.14 9.13
CA HIS A 102 11.95 -9.56 9.34
C HIS A 102 10.92 -10.54 8.75
N LYS A 103 10.48 -10.29 7.50
CA LYS A 103 9.40 -11.02 6.84
C LYS A 103 8.03 -10.84 7.49
N GLY A 104 7.80 -9.78 8.27
CA GLY A 104 6.52 -9.43 8.87
C GLY A 104 5.79 -8.31 8.13
N PHE A 105 4.73 -7.79 8.73
CA PHE A 105 4.02 -6.60 8.26
C PHE A 105 4.65 -5.33 8.83
N ILE A 106 4.38 -4.20 8.18
CA ILE A 106 4.63 -2.89 8.78
C ILE A 106 3.65 -2.73 9.96
N PRO A 107 4.07 -2.46 11.21
CA PRO A 107 3.18 -2.46 12.37
C PRO A 107 2.03 -1.42 12.35
N TRP A 108 2.06 -0.51 11.39
CA TRP A 108 1.05 0.52 11.17
C TRP A 108 0.38 0.41 9.79
N ASP A 109 0.55 -0.72 9.10
CA ASP A 109 -0.21 -1.02 7.88
C ASP A 109 -1.70 -1.20 8.16
N VAL A 110 -2.51 -1.09 7.12
CA VAL A 110 -3.98 -1.07 7.22
C VAL A 110 -4.68 -2.04 6.26
N ASP A 111 -3.90 -2.72 5.43
CA ASP A 111 -4.32 -3.66 4.40
C ASP A 111 -3.16 -4.58 4.01
N GLY A 112 -3.44 -5.53 3.12
CA GLY A 112 -2.44 -6.35 2.45
C GLY A 112 -2.50 -6.15 0.93
N ASP A 113 -1.39 -6.33 0.24
CA ASP A 113 -1.29 -6.13 -1.20
C ASP A 113 -0.64 -7.33 -1.88
N ILE A 114 -1.25 -7.78 -2.97
CA ILE A 114 -0.76 -8.82 -3.86
C ILE A 114 -0.77 -8.28 -5.30
N SER A 115 0.19 -8.71 -6.10
CA SER A 115 0.25 -8.43 -7.53
C SER A 115 0.16 -9.70 -8.36
N ILE A 116 -0.64 -9.64 -9.42
CA ILE A 116 -0.77 -10.67 -10.47
C ILE A 116 -0.53 -10.04 -11.84
N MET A 117 -0.30 -10.86 -12.88
CA MET A 117 -0.30 -10.36 -14.26
C MET A 117 -1.72 -10.42 -14.84
N LYS A 118 -2.16 -9.32 -15.48
CA LYS A 118 -3.48 -9.25 -16.13
C LYS A 118 -3.64 -10.29 -17.25
N SER A 119 -2.57 -10.57 -17.99
CA SER A 119 -2.56 -11.64 -19.00
C SER A 119 -2.90 -13.01 -18.42
N ASP A 120 -2.26 -13.35 -17.30
CA ASP A 120 -2.39 -14.65 -16.65
C ASP A 120 -3.80 -14.77 -16.03
N CYS A 121 -4.33 -13.65 -15.52
CA CYS A 121 -5.73 -13.55 -15.12
C CYS A 121 -6.68 -13.90 -16.27
N ARG A 122 -6.54 -13.27 -17.43
CA ARG A 122 -7.43 -13.54 -18.59
C ARG A 122 -7.35 -14.99 -19.05
N GLU A 123 -6.13 -15.52 -19.19
CA GLU A 123 -5.92 -16.92 -19.56
C GLU A 123 -6.62 -17.87 -18.57
N SER A 124 -6.50 -17.58 -17.28
CA SER A 124 -7.15 -18.36 -16.23
C SER A 124 -8.67 -18.20 -16.24
N PHE A 125 -9.18 -16.98 -16.45
CA PHE A 125 -10.63 -16.76 -16.55
C PHE A 125 -11.23 -17.54 -17.72
N ASP A 126 -10.60 -17.50 -18.90
CA ASP A 126 -11.03 -18.24 -20.08
C ASP A 126 -11.06 -19.76 -19.86
N GLU A 127 -10.13 -20.29 -19.05
CA GLU A 127 -10.03 -21.72 -18.75
C GLU A 127 -11.01 -22.19 -17.67
N TYR A 128 -11.14 -21.41 -16.59
CA TYR A 128 -11.81 -21.87 -15.36
C TYR A 128 -13.22 -21.32 -15.14
N ALA A 129 -13.59 -20.19 -15.76
CA ALA A 129 -14.90 -19.59 -15.54
C ALA A 129 -16.05 -20.46 -16.06
N THR A 130 -17.15 -20.50 -15.32
CA THR A 130 -18.42 -21.05 -15.79
C THR A 130 -19.25 -19.97 -16.50
N PRO A 131 -20.28 -20.34 -17.30
CA PRO A 131 -21.17 -19.37 -17.94
C PRO A 131 -21.92 -18.44 -16.98
N GLU A 132 -21.98 -18.78 -15.69
CA GLU A 132 -22.63 -17.98 -14.64
C GLU A 132 -21.67 -17.00 -13.95
N GLN A 133 -20.36 -17.14 -14.15
CA GLN A 133 -19.33 -16.29 -13.56
C GLN A 133 -18.94 -15.20 -14.54
N ASN A 134 -19.12 -13.94 -14.17
CA ASN A 134 -18.90 -12.81 -15.07
C ASN A 134 -17.48 -12.25 -14.97
N ASN A 135 -16.79 -12.45 -13.85
CA ASN A 135 -15.46 -11.89 -13.60
C ASN A 135 -14.59 -12.84 -12.75
N ILE A 136 -13.28 -12.56 -12.69
CA ILE A 136 -12.32 -13.39 -11.96
C ILE A 136 -12.61 -13.47 -10.46
N ALA A 137 -13.21 -12.44 -9.87
CA ALA A 137 -13.58 -12.46 -8.45
C ALA A 137 -14.60 -13.57 -8.17
N ASN A 138 -15.56 -13.83 -9.07
CA ASN A 138 -16.48 -14.95 -8.93
C ASN A 138 -15.77 -16.32 -8.93
N VAL A 139 -14.75 -16.48 -9.78
CA VAL A 139 -13.96 -17.72 -9.87
C VAL A 139 -13.19 -17.93 -8.57
N VAL A 140 -12.49 -16.90 -8.09
CA VAL A 140 -11.71 -16.95 -6.85
C VAL A 140 -12.61 -17.13 -5.62
N GLN A 141 -13.79 -16.51 -5.60
CA GLN A 141 -14.78 -16.64 -4.53
C GLN A 141 -15.20 -18.11 -4.29
N GLU A 142 -15.34 -18.92 -5.34
CA GLU A 142 -15.69 -20.34 -5.21
C GLU A 142 -14.57 -21.17 -4.55
N LEU A 143 -13.31 -20.73 -4.69
CA LEU A 143 -12.14 -21.37 -4.11
C LEU A 143 -11.91 -20.97 -2.65
N MET A 144 -12.49 -19.84 -2.23
CA MET A 144 -12.26 -19.22 -0.92
C MET A 144 -13.56 -19.14 -0.09
N PRO A 145 -14.13 -20.28 0.35
CA PRO A 145 -15.34 -20.27 1.16
C PRO A 145 -15.10 -19.57 2.51
N GLY A 146 -15.91 -18.57 2.84
CA GLY A 146 -15.77 -17.76 4.07
C GLY A 146 -15.05 -16.42 3.86
N TYR A 147 -14.64 -16.12 2.64
CA TYR A 147 -14.14 -14.81 2.22
C TYR A 147 -15.18 -14.13 1.34
N GLU A 148 -15.08 -12.81 1.19
CA GLU A 148 -15.81 -12.04 0.19
C GLU A 148 -14.81 -11.53 -0.86
N VAL A 149 -15.07 -11.80 -2.14
CA VAL A 149 -14.20 -11.38 -3.24
C VAL A 149 -14.98 -10.48 -4.20
N TYR A 150 -14.50 -9.26 -4.44
CA TYR A 150 -15.21 -8.28 -5.27
C TYR A 150 -14.25 -7.27 -5.92
N GLY A 151 -14.68 -6.65 -7.02
CA GLY A 151 -13.90 -5.62 -7.71
C GLY A 151 -13.81 -4.33 -6.89
N ILE A 152 -12.70 -3.58 -7.02
CA ILE A 152 -12.55 -2.27 -6.39
C ILE A 152 -12.35 -1.20 -7.45
N LYS A 153 -12.93 -0.02 -7.23
CA LYS A 153 -12.60 1.15 -8.01
C LYS A 153 -11.22 1.70 -7.63
N LEU A 154 -10.25 1.49 -8.51
CA LEU A 154 -8.86 1.91 -8.34
C LEU A 154 -8.73 3.38 -7.89
N GLY A 155 -7.95 3.60 -6.83
CA GLY A 155 -7.69 4.92 -6.24
C GLY A 155 -8.87 5.53 -5.46
N VAL A 156 -10.02 4.86 -5.40
CA VAL A 156 -11.18 5.24 -4.59
C VAL A 156 -11.39 4.27 -3.43
N GLY A 157 -11.12 2.99 -3.63
CA GLY A 157 -11.27 1.95 -2.60
C GLY A 157 -12.71 1.50 -2.37
N SER A 158 -13.67 1.99 -3.17
CA SER A 158 -15.07 1.55 -3.11
C SER A 158 -15.26 0.26 -3.89
N GLY A 159 -16.04 -0.67 -3.32
CA GLY A 159 -16.47 -1.88 -4.02
C GLY A 159 -17.23 -1.58 -5.31
N LEU A 160 -17.04 -2.44 -6.30
CA LEU A 160 -17.84 -2.55 -7.51
C LEU A 160 -18.87 -3.65 -7.33
N GLU A 161 -20.06 -3.43 -7.87
CA GLU A 161 -21.06 -4.48 -8.01
C GLU A 161 -20.58 -5.53 -9.04
N GLU A 162 -21.11 -6.74 -8.92
CA GLU A 162 -20.69 -7.88 -9.75
C GLU A 162 -20.85 -7.64 -11.27
N ASP A 163 -21.87 -6.87 -11.67
CA ASP A 163 -22.19 -6.57 -13.07
C ASP A 163 -21.53 -5.28 -13.61
N GLU A 164 -20.72 -4.58 -12.79
CA GLU A 164 -20.00 -3.38 -13.21
C GLU A 164 -18.70 -3.69 -13.97
N TRP A 165 -18.24 -4.94 -13.98
CA TRP A 165 -17.02 -5.36 -14.65
C TRP A 165 -17.06 -6.84 -15.09
N GLU A 166 -16.29 -7.15 -16.13
CA GLU A 166 -16.27 -8.48 -16.76
C GLU A 166 -14.84 -9.02 -16.85
N GLY A 167 -14.71 -10.35 -16.81
CA GLY A 167 -13.45 -11.08 -16.92
C GLY A 167 -12.40 -10.56 -15.94
N CYS A 168 -11.30 -10.04 -16.49
CA CYS A 168 -10.19 -9.44 -15.74
C CYS A 168 -10.05 -7.93 -16.01
N GLU A 169 -11.10 -7.26 -16.47
CA GLU A 169 -10.99 -5.88 -16.94
C GLU A 169 -10.73 -4.86 -15.84
N ASN A 170 -11.16 -5.14 -14.60
CA ASN A 170 -10.92 -4.24 -13.50
C ASN A 170 -9.47 -4.35 -13.00
N ALA A 171 -8.79 -3.22 -12.84
CA ALA A 171 -7.36 -3.20 -12.50
C ALA A 171 -7.03 -3.77 -11.10
N GLU A 172 -8.02 -3.91 -10.23
CA GLU A 172 -7.86 -4.29 -8.83
C GLU A 172 -9.08 -5.06 -8.33
N PHE A 173 -8.91 -6.11 -7.55
CA PHE A 173 -10.02 -6.70 -6.80
C PHE A 173 -9.57 -7.01 -5.38
N ARG A 174 -10.53 -7.14 -4.47
CA ARG A 174 -10.29 -7.28 -3.04
C ARG A 174 -10.77 -8.62 -2.54
N VAL A 175 -10.00 -9.20 -1.64
CA VAL A 175 -10.39 -10.32 -0.80
C VAL A 175 -10.58 -9.81 0.61
N TYR A 176 -11.80 -9.87 1.12
CA TYR A 176 -12.19 -9.41 2.44
C TYR A 176 -12.46 -10.60 3.37
N HIS A 177 -12.04 -10.47 4.63
CA HIS A 177 -12.24 -11.49 5.64
C HIS A 177 -12.52 -10.90 7.02
N VAL A 178 -13.20 -11.67 7.86
CA VAL A 178 -13.49 -11.31 9.25
C VAL A 178 -13.14 -12.47 10.17
N VAL A 179 -12.12 -12.27 11.01
CA VAL A 179 -11.69 -13.24 12.02
C VAL A 179 -12.01 -12.69 13.41
N ASN A 180 -12.83 -13.42 14.17
CA ASN A 180 -13.20 -13.04 15.55
C ASN A 180 -13.76 -11.61 15.71
N GLY A 181 -14.38 -11.06 14.65
CA GLY A 181 -14.93 -9.70 14.65
C GLY A 181 -13.94 -8.62 14.18
N THR A 182 -12.71 -8.99 13.88
CA THR A 182 -11.70 -8.12 13.27
C THR A 182 -11.71 -8.32 11.76
N ALA A 183 -11.99 -7.24 11.04
CA ALA A 183 -12.05 -7.24 9.59
C ALA A 183 -10.68 -6.88 8.99
N CYS A 184 -10.31 -7.56 7.91
CA CYS A 184 -9.14 -7.24 7.12
C CYS A 184 -9.43 -7.42 5.63
N HIS A 185 -8.54 -6.92 4.79
CA HIS A 185 -8.63 -7.15 3.36
C HIS A 185 -7.26 -7.17 2.69
N VAL A 186 -7.20 -7.86 1.56
CA VAL A 186 -6.05 -7.90 0.66
C VAL A 186 -6.48 -7.43 -0.72
N ASP A 187 -5.79 -6.41 -1.24
CA ASP A 187 -5.98 -5.90 -2.59
C ASP A 187 -5.07 -6.66 -3.56
N VAL A 188 -5.68 -7.13 -4.65
CA VAL A 188 -5.01 -7.87 -5.72
C VAL A 188 -4.95 -6.99 -6.95
N PHE A 189 -3.75 -6.48 -7.22
CA PHE A 189 -3.47 -5.59 -8.33
C PHE A 189 -3.07 -6.35 -9.59
N GLN A 190 -3.73 -6.02 -10.69
CA GLN A 190 -3.43 -6.59 -11.99
C GLN A 190 -2.38 -5.72 -12.70
N GLN A 191 -1.16 -6.23 -12.84
CA GLN A 191 -0.10 -5.58 -13.59
C GLN A 191 -0.26 -5.81 -15.10
N LEU A 192 0.04 -4.78 -15.88
CA LEU A 192 0.09 -4.83 -17.34
C LEU A 192 1.47 -5.26 -17.81
N GLN A 193 1.55 -5.97 -18.92
CA GLN A 193 2.81 -6.31 -19.60
C GLN A 193 2.92 -5.55 -20.92
N SER A 194 4.12 -5.12 -21.33
CA SER A 194 4.30 -4.44 -22.63
C SER A 194 3.98 -5.33 -23.84
N THR A 195 4.01 -6.64 -23.66
CA THR A 195 3.64 -7.64 -24.66
C THR A 195 2.18 -8.02 -24.65
N ASP A 196 1.38 -7.48 -23.73
CA ASP A 196 -0.06 -7.71 -23.69
C ASP A 196 -0.71 -7.18 -24.99
N PRO A 197 -1.38 -8.04 -25.79
CA PRO A 197 -1.91 -7.63 -27.08
C PRO A 197 -3.16 -6.75 -26.98
N GLU A 198 -3.88 -6.78 -25.85
CA GLU A 198 -5.13 -6.02 -25.69
C GLU A 198 -4.90 -4.75 -24.89
N GLU A 199 -4.09 -4.83 -23.82
CA GLU A 199 -3.80 -3.69 -22.95
C GLU A 199 -2.30 -3.62 -22.61
N PRO A 200 -1.44 -3.27 -23.58
CA PRO A 200 -0.02 -3.18 -23.34
C PRO A 200 0.31 -2.05 -22.37
N CYS A 201 1.32 -2.29 -21.54
CA CYS A 201 2.05 -1.23 -20.87
C CYS A 201 2.62 -0.25 -21.92
N LYS A 202 2.09 0.98 -22.00
CA LYS A 202 2.37 1.89 -23.14
C LYS A 202 3.68 2.65 -23.00
N ALA A 203 4.09 2.94 -21.77
CA ALA A 203 5.33 3.63 -21.46
C ALA A 203 5.90 3.10 -20.15
N CYS A 204 7.24 2.98 -20.09
CA CYS A 204 7.98 2.80 -18.85
C CYS A 204 9.26 3.64 -18.92
N PRO A 205 9.20 4.91 -18.48
CA PRO A 205 10.35 5.81 -18.55
C PRO A 205 11.57 5.20 -17.84
N GLY A 206 12.73 5.20 -18.52
CA GLY A 206 13.98 4.67 -17.97
C GLY A 206 14.25 3.18 -18.26
N TYR A 207 13.32 2.48 -18.90
CA TYR A 207 13.48 1.09 -19.35
C TYR A 207 13.84 1.04 -20.85
N LEU A 208 14.57 0.01 -21.28
CA LEU A 208 15.08 -0.11 -22.65
C LEU A 208 14.00 -0.59 -23.64
N ASP A 209 13.99 0.02 -24.82
CA ASP A 209 13.16 -0.44 -25.95
C ASP A 209 13.55 -1.88 -26.34
N GLY A 210 12.59 -2.81 -26.29
CA GLY A 210 12.75 -4.22 -26.71
C GLY A 210 12.79 -5.24 -25.58
N GLU A 211 12.80 -4.81 -24.31
CA GLU A 211 12.62 -5.69 -23.15
C GLU A 211 11.15 -5.73 -22.71
N VAL A 212 10.72 -6.84 -22.11
CA VAL A 212 9.34 -6.96 -21.62
C VAL A 212 9.23 -6.24 -20.28
N THR A 213 8.46 -5.16 -20.26
CA THR A 213 8.23 -4.35 -19.06
C THR A 213 6.87 -4.66 -18.47
N VAL A 214 6.78 -4.45 -17.16
CA VAL A 214 5.56 -4.57 -16.36
C VAL A 214 5.22 -3.20 -15.82
N CYS A 215 3.95 -2.81 -15.82
CA CYS A 215 3.52 -1.59 -15.14
C CYS A 215 2.14 -1.67 -14.49
N ARG A 216 1.94 -0.85 -13.45
CA ARG A 216 0.66 -0.73 -12.75
C ARG A 216 -0.40 0.01 -13.57
N TYR A 217 0.03 1.03 -14.30
CA TYR A 217 -0.83 1.91 -15.08
C TYR A 217 -0.35 1.95 -16.53
N PRO A 218 -1.26 2.03 -17.52
CA PRO A 218 -0.87 2.13 -18.93
C PRO A 218 0.12 3.26 -19.21
N GLU A 219 0.07 4.34 -18.44
CA GLU A 219 0.92 5.54 -18.56
C GLU A 219 2.34 5.40 -17.99
N GLY A 220 2.62 4.38 -17.16
CA GLY A 220 3.99 4.01 -16.80
C GLY A 220 4.58 4.53 -15.49
N ASP A 221 3.76 4.88 -14.49
CA ASP A 221 4.26 5.50 -13.25
C ASP A 221 4.96 4.50 -12.29
N VAL A 222 4.56 3.21 -12.33
CA VAL A 222 5.19 2.13 -11.53
C VAL A 222 5.59 1.05 -12.52
N CYS A 223 6.89 0.96 -12.81
CA CYS A 223 7.45 0.11 -13.87
C CYS A 223 8.57 -0.80 -13.37
N GLY A 224 8.68 -1.98 -13.96
CA GLY A 224 9.77 -2.93 -13.74
C GLY A 224 10.02 -3.80 -14.97
N TYR A 225 11.09 -4.60 -14.97
CA TYR A 225 11.25 -5.66 -15.96
C TYR A 225 10.39 -6.86 -15.57
N ARG A 226 9.88 -7.60 -16.55
CA ARG A 226 9.18 -8.87 -16.30
C ARG A 226 10.01 -9.84 -15.45
N ASP A 227 11.32 -9.87 -15.68
CA ASP A 227 12.28 -10.71 -14.94
C ASP A 227 12.51 -10.26 -13.48
N ASP A 228 12.09 -9.05 -13.10
CA ASP A 228 12.12 -8.64 -11.68
C ASP A 228 10.97 -9.30 -10.90
N PHE A 229 9.86 -9.63 -11.58
CA PHE A 229 8.72 -10.32 -10.98
C PHE A 229 8.87 -11.84 -11.04
N PHE A 230 9.35 -12.39 -12.16
CA PHE A 230 9.30 -13.83 -12.43
C PHE A 230 10.66 -14.53 -12.55
N PRO A 231 10.75 -15.83 -12.20
CA PRO A 231 9.70 -16.62 -11.54
C PRO A 231 9.49 -16.15 -10.09
N MET A 232 8.23 -16.06 -9.66
CA MET A 232 7.91 -15.82 -8.26
C MET A 232 8.30 -17.06 -7.43
N ALA A 233 8.62 -16.86 -6.15
CA ALA A 233 9.09 -17.93 -5.28
C ALA A 233 8.24 -17.99 -4.01
N TRP A 234 7.85 -19.20 -3.60
CA TRP A 234 7.22 -19.44 -2.30
C TRP A 234 8.17 -19.12 -1.14
N ASP A 235 7.63 -18.45 -0.13
CA ASP A 235 8.23 -18.16 1.17
C ASP A 235 7.08 -17.87 2.15
N HIS A 236 7.31 -17.04 3.16
CA HIS A 236 6.29 -16.66 4.13
C HIS A 236 6.33 -15.18 4.48
N ILE A 237 5.17 -14.67 4.90
CA ILE A 237 5.00 -13.43 5.65
C ILE A 237 4.43 -13.75 7.02
N SER A 238 5.11 -13.31 8.08
CA SER A 238 4.90 -13.75 9.46
C SER A 238 4.99 -15.28 9.55
N TRP A 239 3.86 -15.97 9.66
CA TRP A 239 3.77 -17.43 9.69
C TRP A 239 3.05 -18.02 8.47
N ALA A 240 2.46 -17.19 7.62
CA ALA A 240 1.63 -17.57 6.49
C ALA A 240 2.46 -17.74 5.21
N ASP A 241 2.14 -18.76 4.41
CA ASP A 241 2.79 -18.94 3.11
C ASP A 241 2.38 -17.81 2.16
N CYS A 242 3.33 -17.34 1.35
CA CYS A 242 3.07 -16.40 0.27
C CYS A 242 4.12 -16.58 -0.83
N LYS A 243 3.97 -15.91 -1.97
CA LYS A 243 5.07 -15.78 -2.92
C LYS A 243 5.66 -14.37 -2.87
N ILE A 244 6.95 -14.28 -3.12
CA ILE A 244 7.66 -13.03 -3.40
C ILE A 244 8.14 -12.99 -4.85
N PRO A 245 8.25 -11.79 -5.44
CA PRO A 245 8.82 -11.61 -6.77
C PRO A 245 10.30 -12.03 -6.82
N HIS A 246 10.80 -12.31 -8.03
CA HIS A 246 12.18 -12.78 -8.26
C HIS A 246 13.25 -11.82 -7.72
N ARG A 247 13.02 -10.50 -7.84
CA ARG A 247 13.88 -9.42 -7.33
C ARG A 247 13.06 -8.42 -6.53
N PRO A 248 12.77 -8.72 -5.24
CA PRO A 248 11.91 -7.89 -4.39
C PRO A 248 12.27 -6.42 -4.33
N THR A 249 13.57 -6.10 -4.28
CA THR A 249 14.01 -4.72 -4.20
C THR A 249 13.75 -3.95 -5.50
N HIS A 250 13.90 -4.60 -6.65
CA HIS A 250 13.66 -3.98 -7.96
C HIS A 250 12.17 -3.73 -8.21
N THR A 251 11.30 -4.59 -7.71
CA THR A 251 9.84 -4.40 -7.82
C THR A 251 9.34 -3.33 -6.85
N LEU A 252 9.97 -3.19 -5.67
CA LEU A 252 9.59 -2.21 -4.64
C LEU A 252 10.04 -0.78 -4.93
N GLU A 253 11.27 -0.57 -5.40
CA GLU A 253 11.85 0.78 -5.57
C GLU A 253 10.97 1.75 -6.39
N PRO A 254 10.36 1.32 -7.52
CA PRO A 254 9.43 2.15 -8.29
C PRO A 254 8.14 2.49 -7.52
N GLN A 255 7.67 1.58 -6.65
CA GLN A 255 6.44 1.74 -5.87
C GLN A 255 6.64 2.76 -4.74
N VAL A 256 7.80 2.74 -4.09
CA VAL A 256 8.11 3.64 -2.96
C VAL A 256 8.71 4.98 -3.37
N GLY A 257 9.08 5.14 -4.65
CA GLY A 257 9.60 6.39 -5.21
C GLY A 257 11.00 6.80 -4.72
N GLY A 258 11.83 5.84 -4.29
CA GLY A 258 13.15 6.14 -3.73
C GLY A 258 13.90 4.92 -3.16
N PRO A 259 15.08 5.15 -2.55
CA PRO A 259 15.83 4.08 -1.92
C PRO A 259 15.02 3.45 -0.78
N LEU A 260 15.04 2.11 -0.70
CA LEU A 260 14.37 1.34 0.35
C LEU A 260 14.97 1.56 1.76
N GLU A 261 16.16 2.16 1.82
CA GLU A 261 16.81 2.56 3.06
C GLU A 261 16.15 3.82 3.64
N PHE A 262 15.29 3.64 4.64
CA PHE A 262 14.84 4.75 5.47
C PHE A 262 16.01 5.27 6.31
N ARG A 263 16.08 6.59 6.44
CA ARG A 263 17.00 7.22 7.39
C ARG A 263 16.22 7.50 8.67
N ASN A 264 16.85 7.23 9.81
CA ASN A 264 16.29 7.54 11.11
C ASN A 264 15.92 9.05 11.20
N LEU A 265 14.82 9.37 11.89
CA LEU A 265 14.25 10.72 11.97
C LEU A 265 13.87 11.30 10.59
N LYS A 266 13.32 10.47 9.70
CA LYS A 266 12.71 10.94 8.45
C LYS A 266 11.22 10.59 8.36
N PRO A 267 10.44 11.44 7.65
CA PRO A 267 9.07 11.10 7.32
C PRO A 267 9.01 9.78 6.56
N ILE A 268 7.98 8.99 6.87
CA ILE A 268 7.59 7.83 6.07
C ILE A 268 6.32 8.15 5.29
N PRO A 269 6.01 7.42 4.21
CA PRO A 269 4.71 7.51 3.55
C PRO A 269 3.59 7.36 4.57
N GLY A 270 2.64 8.29 4.54
CA GLY A 270 1.48 8.24 5.42
C GLY A 270 0.39 7.35 4.86
N ASN A 271 -0.46 6.82 5.73
CA ASN A 271 -1.72 6.19 5.36
C ASN A 271 -2.91 6.95 5.98
N TYR A 272 -4.13 6.60 5.60
CA TYR A 272 -5.32 7.32 6.05
C TYR A 272 -5.57 7.22 7.56
N LYS A 273 -5.05 6.18 8.22
CA LYS A 273 -5.26 5.92 9.66
C LYS A 273 -4.30 6.73 10.53
N TYR A 274 -3.01 6.72 10.17
CA TYR A 274 -1.97 7.37 10.97
C TYR A 274 -1.54 8.73 10.41
N GLY A 275 -1.89 9.08 9.17
CA GLY A 275 -1.47 10.33 8.53
C GLY A 275 0.05 10.39 8.32
N GLU A 276 0.62 11.59 8.33
CA GLU A 276 2.07 11.75 8.18
C GLU A 276 2.81 11.39 9.48
N GLN A 277 3.74 10.45 9.37
CA GLN A 277 4.50 9.92 10.50
C GLN A 277 6.01 9.97 10.24
N ILE A 278 6.79 9.81 11.30
CA ILE A 278 8.24 9.72 11.29
C ILE A 278 8.63 8.40 11.91
N LEU A 279 9.51 7.67 11.22
CA LEU A 279 10.13 6.50 11.81
C LEU A 279 11.35 6.94 12.62
N VAL A 280 11.31 6.59 13.91
CA VAL A 280 12.42 6.78 14.84
C VAL A 280 12.95 5.42 15.24
N VAL A 281 14.25 5.24 15.09
CA VAL A 281 14.98 4.08 15.57
C VAL A 281 15.78 4.49 16.81
N GLY A 282 15.48 3.86 17.94
CA GLY A 282 16.11 4.25 19.20
C GLY A 282 15.85 3.27 20.32
N ARG A 283 16.20 3.68 21.54
CA ARG A 283 15.97 2.87 22.75
C ARG A 283 15.21 3.68 23.80
N PRO A 284 14.26 3.07 24.52
CA PRO A 284 13.58 3.75 25.60
C PRO A 284 14.56 4.05 26.73
N VAL A 285 14.52 5.28 27.25
CA VAL A 285 15.36 5.72 28.35
C VAL A 285 14.54 6.45 29.43
N ASP A 286 15.07 6.49 30.65
CA ASP A 286 14.51 7.28 31.74
C ASP A 286 14.87 8.78 31.61
N GLU A 287 14.34 9.62 32.51
CA GLU A 287 14.65 11.06 32.57
C GLU A 287 16.15 11.37 32.71
N SER A 288 16.94 10.41 33.18
CA SER A 288 18.40 10.54 33.33
C SER A 288 19.17 10.02 32.11
N GLY A 289 18.47 9.57 31.06
CA GLY A 289 19.04 9.04 29.83
C GLY A 289 19.57 7.60 29.96
N ARG A 290 19.17 6.86 31.00
CA ARG A 290 19.54 5.45 31.17
C ARG A 290 18.54 4.57 30.46
N GLU A 291 19.04 3.59 29.70
CA GLU A 291 18.19 2.61 29.01
C GLU A 291 17.29 1.88 30.01
N ILE A 292 16.01 1.86 29.68
CA ILE A 292 14.99 1.08 30.38
C ILE A 292 14.91 -0.24 29.64
N ALA A 293 15.16 -1.35 30.34
CA ALA A 293 14.86 -2.65 29.77
C ALA A 293 13.34 -2.74 29.59
N LEU A 294 12.88 -2.93 28.35
CA LEU A 294 11.52 -3.39 28.10
C LEU A 294 11.44 -4.77 28.77
N THR A 295 10.68 -4.86 29.86
CA THR A 295 10.65 -6.07 30.69
C THR A 295 10.11 -7.24 29.88
N GLU A 296 10.86 -8.36 29.85
CA GLU A 296 10.47 -9.65 29.25
C GLU A 296 9.20 -10.28 29.86
N ASP A 297 8.50 -9.60 30.77
CA ASP A 297 7.33 -10.10 31.51
C ASP A 297 6.01 -9.95 30.74
N HIS A 298 6.02 -9.35 29.55
CA HIS A 298 4.92 -9.55 28.61
C HIS A 298 5.17 -10.87 27.90
N PRO A 299 4.25 -11.86 28.00
CA PRO A 299 4.38 -13.06 27.19
C PRO A 299 4.50 -12.57 25.76
N ALA A 300 5.62 -12.87 25.10
CA ALA A 300 5.67 -12.82 23.65
C ALA A 300 4.32 -13.37 23.20
N VAL A 301 3.57 -12.59 22.40
CA VAL A 301 2.35 -13.09 21.79
C VAL A 301 2.81 -14.26 20.96
N SER A 302 2.80 -15.42 21.60
CA SER A 302 3.09 -16.71 21.04
C SER A 302 1.88 -16.92 20.16
N ILE A 303 1.98 -16.43 18.92
CA ILE A 303 1.14 -16.91 17.84
C ILE A 303 1.38 -18.41 17.85
N THR A 304 0.46 -19.13 18.48
CA THR A 304 0.54 -20.57 18.56
C THR A 304 0.40 -21.04 17.13
N THR A 305 1.51 -21.48 16.54
CA THR A 305 1.55 -22.23 15.30
C THR A 305 0.91 -23.61 15.54
N GLU A 306 -0.38 -23.65 15.87
CA GLU A 306 -1.17 -24.79 15.49
C GLU A 306 -1.44 -24.61 14.01
N SER A 307 -0.57 -25.16 13.18
CA SER A 307 -0.82 -25.32 11.75
C SER A 307 -2.14 -26.07 11.60
N ARG A 308 -3.24 -25.33 11.46
CA ARG A 308 -4.47 -25.85 10.90
C ARG A 308 -4.16 -26.10 9.44
N VAL A 309 -3.66 -27.30 9.16
CA VAL A 309 -3.72 -27.86 7.81
C VAL A 309 -5.20 -27.98 7.49
N ILE A 310 -5.78 -26.94 6.87
CA ILE A 310 -7.07 -27.04 6.23
C ILE A 310 -6.83 -27.96 5.03
N PRO A 311 -7.43 -29.16 4.98
CA PRO A 311 -7.32 -29.98 3.78
C PRO A 311 -8.09 -29.26 2.67
N ILE A 312 -7.36 -28.54 1.81
CA ILE A 312 -7.88 -28.03 0.54
C ILE A 312 -8.29 -29.26 -0.26
N THR A 313 -9.59 -29.53 -0.27
CA THR A 313 -10.16 -30.54 -1.14
C THR A 313 -10.28 -29.87 -2.50
N LEU A 314 -9.25 -30.01 -3.34
CA LEU A 314 -9.29 -29.54 -4.72
C LEU A 314 -10.61 -30.00 -5.35
N PRO A 315 -11.40 -29.08 -5.96
CA PRO A 315 -12.56 -29.48 -6.71
C PRO A 315 -12.12 -30.49 -7.76
N LYS A 316 -12.82 -31.63 -7.82
CA LYS A 316 -12.57 -32.64 -8.84
C LYS A 316 -12.77 -31.99 -10.21
N LEU A 317 -11.67 -31.66 -10.86
CA LEU A 317 -11.63 -31.33 -12.28
C LEU A 317 -12.45 -32.38 -13.03
N LYS A 318 -13.39 -31.89 -13.84
CA LYS A 318 -14.39 -32.68 -14.57
C LYS A 318 -13.74 -33.90 -15.22
N SER A 319 -14.01 -35.10 -14.70
CA SER A 319 -13.98 -36.28 -15.55
C SER A 319 -15.28 -36.32 -16.33
N GLU A 320 -15.19 -36.41 -17.66
CA GLU A 320 -16.30 -36.69 -18.55
C GLU A 320 -17.08 -37.93 -18.08
N ASN A 321 -18.19 -37.71 -17.38
CA ASN A 321 -19.44 -38.47 -17.38
C ASN A 321 -20.19 -38.32 -16.04
N GLY A 322 -21.28 -37.56 -16.07
CA GLY A 322 -22.58 -37.98 -15.54
C GLY A 322 -22.82 -38.04 -14.04
N GLN A 323 -23.81 -37.24 -13.62
CA GLN A 323 -24.63 -37.30 -12.39
C GLN A 323 -24.11 -36.52 -11.16
N ILE A 324 -24.67 -35.32 -11.00
CA ILE A 324 -24.62 -34.49 -9.79
C ILE A 324 -25.76 -34.92 -8.85
N GLN A 325 -25.44 -35.22 -7.60
CA GLN A 325 -26.41 -35.35 -6.51
C GLN A 325 -26.72 -33.96 -5.92
N PRO A 326 -27.97 -33.71 -5.45
CA PRO A 326 -28.31 -32.41 -4.88
C PRO A 326 -27.70 -32.26 -3.48
N GLN A 327 -26.93 -31.19 -3.27
CA GLN A 327 -26.53 -30.69 -1.94
C GLN A 327 -27.70 -29.91 -1.30
N PRO A 328 -27.75 -29.81 0.04
CA PRO A 328 -28.89 -29.27 0.75
C PRO A 328 -28.92 -27.73 0.70
N ASP A 329 -30.15 -27.25 0.61
CA ASP A 329 -30.59 -25.85 0.61
C ASP A 329 -30.06 -25.12 1.86
N TYR A 330 -29.12 -24.20 1.66
CA TYR A 330 -28.74 -23.22 2.69
C TYR A 330 -29.60 -21.98 2.52
N ASP A 331 -30.45 -21.77 3.50
CA ASP A 331 -31.41 -20.69 3.63
C ASP A 331 -30.69 -19.32 3.55
N LYS A 332 -30.75 -18.67 2.38
CA LYS A 332 -30.24 -17.32 2.14
C LYS A 332 -31.21 -16.30 2.75
N SER A 333 -31.13 -16.09 4.06
CA SER A 333 -31.69 -14.88 4.66
C SER A 333 -30.76 -13.70 4.37
N PHE A 334 -31.06 -12.99 3.29
CA PHE A 334 -30.55 -11.65 2.96
C PHE A 334 -30.60 -10.73 4.19
N MET A 335 -29.43 -10.37 4.73
CA MET A 335 -29.26 -9.12 5.49
C MET A 335 -28.46 -8.17 4.62
N SER A 336 -29.16 -7.26 3.94
CA SER A 336 -28.52 -6.08 3.36
C SER A 336 -27.96 -5.25 4.51
N TYR A 337 -26.66 -5.34 4.77
CA TYR A 337 -25.97 -4.33 5.55
C TYR A 337 -25.76 -3.11 4.66
N ASN A 338 -26.72 -2.18 4.73
CA ASN A 338 -26.49 -0.80 4.33
C ASN A 338 -25.48 -0.20 5.32
N GLU A 339 -24.19 -0.34 5.02
CA GLU A 339 -23.24 0.64 5.50
C GLU A 339 -23.49 1.93 4.72
N THR A 340 -24.36 2.78 5.29
CA THR A 340 -24.23 4.21 5.08
C THR A 340 -22.85 4.60 5.60
N PHE A 341 -21.85 4.56 4.71
CA PHE A 341 -20.71 5.45 4.79
C PHE A 341 -21.31 6.87 4.86
N GLU A 342 -21.39 7.44 6.06
CA GLU A 342 -21.45 8.88 6.19
C GLU A 342 -20.12 9.39 5.62
N ALA A 343 -20.12 9.63 4.31
CA ALA A 343 -19.20 10.56 3.70
C ALA A 343 -19.22 11.80 4.58
N HIS A 344 -18.12 12.02 5.30
CA HIS A 344 -17.93 13.20 6.12
C HIS A 344 -18.42 14.39 5.30
N LYS A 345 -19.45 15.06 5.83
CA LYS A 345 -19.90 16.36 5.34
C LYS A 345 -18.66 17.21 5.13
N TRP A 346 -18.26 17.35 3.87
CA TRP A 346 -17.41 18.45 3.45
C TRP A 346 -18.11 19.70 3.96
N SER A 347 -17.53 20.33 4.97
CA SER A 347 -18.13 21.46 5.64
C SER A 347 -18.43 22.54 4.58
N GLU A 348 -19.49 23.31 4.79
CA GLU A 348 -19.83 24.46 3.95
C GLU A 348 -18.63 25.43 3.76
N SER A 349 -17.60 25.31 4.59
CA SER A 349 -16.32 25.98 4.47
C SER A 349 -15.51 25.60 3.22
N PHE A 350 -15.59 24.36 2.70
CA PHE A 350 -14.82 23.98 1.51
C PHE A 350 -15.39 24.60 0.23
N VAL A 351 -16.72 24.63 0.10
CA VAL A 351 -17.41 25.36 -0.97
C VAL A 351 -17.13 26.86 -0.87
N LEU A 352 -17.09 27.41 0.35
CA LEU A 352 -16.74 28.81 0.58
C LEU A 352 -15.28 29.13 0.20
N ILE A 353 -14.33 28.23 0.47
CA ILE A 353 -12.91 28.40 0.12
C ILE A 353 -12.71 28.36 -1.41
N VAL A 354 -13.37 27.43 -2.11
CA VAL A 354 -13.32 27.37 -3.58
C VAL A 354 -13.97 28.60 -4.21
N PHE A 355 -15.10 29.07 -3.66
CA PHE A 355 -15.74 30.31 -4.11
C PHE A 355 -14.89 31.56 -3.84
N LEU A 356 -14.24 31.65 -2.67
CA LEU A 356 -13.33 32.76 -2.34
C LEU A 356 -12.07 32.75 -3.20
N GLY A 357 -11.51 31.57 -3.51
CA GLY A 357 -10.39 31.42 -4.44
C GLY A 357 -10.72 31.88 -5.87
N ALA A 358 -11.92 31.53 -6.35
CA ALA A 358 -12.41 32.00 -7.66
C ALA A 358 -12.62 33.53 -7.69
N LEU A 359 -13.18 34.10 -6.62
CA LEU A 359 -13.37 35.55 -6.50
C LEU A 359 -12.04 36.32 -6.40
N CYS A 360 -11.05 35.81 -5.67
CA CYS A 360 -9.71 36.39 -5.63
C CYS A 360 -9.03 36.35 -7.00
N SER A 361 -9.18 35.26 -7.75
CA SER A 361 -8.63 35.14 -9.11
C SER A 361 -9.27 36.13 -10.08
N LEU A 362 -10.59 36.30 -10.02
CA LEU A 362 -11.30 37.29 -10.82
C LEU A 362 -10.94 38.73 -10.43
N PHE A 363 -10.70 39.00 -9.15
CA PHE A 363 -10.26 40.32 -8.68
C PHE A 363 -8.83 40.66 -9.12
N LEU A 364 -7.92 39.68 -9.13
CA LEU A 364 -6.56 39.84 -9.66
C LEU A 364 -6.56 40.08 -11.18
N ILE A 365 -7.40 39.36 -11.93
CA ILE A 365 -7.60 39.59 -13.36
C ILE A 365 -8.16 41.00 -13.62
N TRP A 366 -9.13 41.45 -12.81
CA TRP A 366 -9.69 42.80 -12.91
C TRP A 366 -8.65 43.89 -12.59
N LEU A 367 -7.80 43.68 -11.59
CA LEU A 367 -6.69 44.58 -11.26
C LEU A 367 -5.67 44.66 -12.41
N PHE A 368 -5.28 43.53 -13.00
CA PHE A 368 -4.36 43.50 -14.14
C PHE A 368 -4.93 44.21 -15.38
N CYS A 369 -6.22 43.99 -15.67
CA CYS A 369 -6.90 44.65 -16.79
C CYS A 369 -7.03 46.17 -16.59
N ASN A 370 -7.26 46.64 -15.36
CA ASN A 370 -7.33 48.07 -15.09
C ASN A 370 -5.96 48.75 -15.01
N TYR A 371 -4.92 48.05 -14.54
CA TYR A 371 -3.57 48.61 -14.47
C TYR A 371 -2.99 48.87 -15.87
N ARG A 372 -3.34 48.02 -16.85
CA ARG A 372 -2.88 48.15 -18.24
C ARG A 372 -3.48 49.34 -18.98
N HIS A 373 -4.58 49.93 -18.48
CA HIS A 373 -5.22 51.10 -19.10
C HIS A 373 -4.68 52.46 -18.61
N ARG A 374 -3.77 52.51 -17.63
CA ARG A 374 -3.21 53.77 -17.09
C ARG A 374 -1.77 54.08 -17.45
N ALA A 375 -1.08 53.23 -18.21
CA ALA A 375 0.26 53.53 -18.69
C ALA A 375 0.21 54.29 -20.03
N THR A 376 -0.10 55.59 -19.96
CA THR A 376 0.14 56.53 -21.07
C THR A 376 1.63 56.81 -21.23
N ILE A 377 2.07 56.69 -22.47
CA ILE A 377 3.40 56.96 -23.04
C ILE A 377 3.82 58.42 -22.81
N PRO A 378 5.11 58.67 -22.52
CA PRO A 378 5.81 59.83 -23.06
C PRO A 378 6.86 59.41 -24.10
N SER A 379 6.87 60.19 -25.17
CA SER A 379 7.71 60.13 -26.36
C SER A 379 9.12 60.69 -26.16
N HIS A 380 10.01 60.27 -27.07
CA HIS A 380 11.17 60.98 -27.64
C HIS A 380 12.42 61.17 -26.76
N ASP A 381 13.52 60.47 -27.10
CA ASP A 381 14.60 60.87 -28.05
C ASP A 381 15.97 60.34 -27.59
N GLY A 382 16.84 59.99 -28.56
CA GLY A 382 18.30 60.03 -28.37
C GLY A 382 19.06 58.70 -28.49
N GLU A 383 19.52 58.44 -29.72
CA GLU A 383 20.87 58.04 -30.17
C GLU A 383 21.88 57.23 -29.29
N ASP A 384 22.63 56.41 -30.04
CA ASP A 384 24.01 55.94 -29.87
C ASP A 384 24.32 54.55 -29.26
N GLU A 385 24.67 53.66 -30.20
CA GLU A 385 25.93 52.92 -30.34
C GLU A 385 26.43 51.91 -29.27
N VAL A 386 26.67 50.68 -29.78
CA VAL A 386 27.86 49.82 -29.60
C VAL A 386 28.06 49.17 -28.22
N GLU A 387 27.94 47.84 -28.12
CA GLU A 387 29.06 46.89 -28.30
C GLU A 387 28.66 45.44 -27.95
N ASN A 388 29.09 44.51 -28.80
CA ASN A 388 29.08 43.07 -28.57
C ASN A 388 29.96 42.67 -27.38
N ARG A 389 29.55 41.69 -26.57
CA ARG A 389 30.47 40.65 -26.07
C ARG A 389 29.77 39.38 -25.58
N VAL A 390 30.16 38.30 -26.25
CA VAL A 390 30.10 36.87 -25.92
C VAL A 390 30.84 36.56 -24.60
N LEU A 391 30.38 35.53 -23.87
CA LEU A 391 31.12 34.52 -23.06
C LEU A 391 30.05 33.70 -22.29
N ILE A 392 29.66 32.49 -22.68
CA ILE A 392 30.30 31.18 -22.44
C ILE A 392 31.13 31.09 -21.16
N SER A 393 30.56 30.41 -20.16
CA SER A 393 31.13 29.23 -19.49
C SER A 393 30.00 28.40 -18.90
#